data_AF-S2Y483-F1
#
_entry.id   AF-S2Y483-F1
#
_cell.length_a   1.000
_cell.length_b   1.000
_cell.length_c   1.000
_cell.angle_alpha   90.00
_cell.angle_beta   90.00
_cell.angle_gamma   90.00
#
_symmetry.space_group_name_H-M   'P 1'
#
loop_
_entity.id
_entity.type
_entity.pdbx_description
1 polymer ?
#
loop_
_entity_poly.entity_id
_entity_poly.type
_entity_poly.pdbx_seq_one_letter_code
_entity_poly.pdbx_strand_id
1 'polypeptide(L)'
;MKKHWKKILAAFVALFLIVGGYLIYIFQIKEYDIADSEVTEITKETYKIDLPDGTSIELDEDGNIVESEVNNNIPVVSTDNGSSGTNSSNGTTNDDSSTGTKTSTTGNSSNGGSSTGNTPDSGVTVASIKQKYEPVMSSLQSQANSRIDALVGRAYSEYQGKKANGESINYAYFYNKYTSAASELEGRTDKVFYSAISVIEKELVANGYGKSHAQSLINDYEAEKEARRSALLDKAMNR
;
A
#
# COMPACT_ATOMS: atom_id res chain seq x y z
N MET A 1 -54.22 -32.20 -4.94
CA MET A 1 -53.11 -31.24 -5.15
C MET A 1 -51.74 -31.93 -5.34
N LYS A 2 -51.59 -32.90 -6.25
CA LYS A 2 -50.31 -33.63 -6.44
C LYS A 2 -49.84 -33.79 -7.91
N LYS A 3 -50.66 -33.38 -8.89
CA LYS A 3 -50.36 -33.57 -10.33
C LYS A 3 -49.57 -32.42 -10.97
N HIS A 4 -49.66 -31.21 -10.43
CA HIS A 4 -48.99 -30.03 -11.01
C HIS A 4 -47.62 -29.75 -10.39
N TRP A 5 -47.33 -30.29 -9.20
CA TRP A 5 -46.06 -30.05 -8.51
C TRP A 5 -44.87 -30.66 -9.26
N LYS A 6 -45.05 -31.82 -9.91
CA LYS A 6 -44.02 -32.41 -10.79
C LYS A 6 -43.71 -31.52 -12.00
N LYS A 7 -44.70 -30.78 -12.52
CA LYS A 7 -44.51 -29.84 -13.64
C LYS A 7 -43.82 -28.56 -13.20
N ILE A 8 -44.15 -28.05 -12.01
CA ILE A 8 -43.48 -26.90 -11.38
C ILE A 8 -42.01 -27.24 -11.08
N LEU A 9 -41.73 -28.42 -10.52
CA LEU A 9 -40.37 -28.87 -10.26
C LEU A 9 -39.55 -29.02 -11.55
N ALA A 10 -40.14 -29.58 -12.61
CA ALA A 10 -39.49 -29.68 -13.92
C ALA A 10 -39.17 -28.30 -14.53
N ALA A 11 -40.07 -27.32 -14.36
CA ALA A 11 -39.83 -25.95 -14.82
C ALA A 11 -38.70 -25.25 -14.04
N PHE A 12 -38.61 -25.46 -12.72
CA PHE A 12 -37.52 -24.92 -11.91
C PHE A 12 -36.17 -25.55 -12.23
N VAL A 13 -36.12 -26.86 -12.49
CA VAL A 13 -34.88 -27.54 -12.92
C VAL A 13 -34.44 -27.03 -14.30
N ALA A 14 -35.36 -26.84 -15.25
CA ALA A 14 -35.04 -26.25 -16.55
C ALA A 14 -34.52 -24.81 -16.41
N LEU A 15 -35.13 -24.00 -15.53
CA LEU A 15 -34.64 -22.65 -15.22
C LEU A 15 -33.25 -22.70 -14.61
N PHE A 16 -32.99 -23.61 -13.67
CA PHE A 16 -31.67 -23.80 -13.06
C PHE A 16 -30.62 -24.32 -14.04
N LEU A 17 -31.00 -25.10 -15.06
CA LEU A 17 -30.07 -25.53 -16.11
C LEU A 17 -29.78 -24.42 -17.11
N ILE A 18 -30.73 -23.52 -17.38
CA ILE A 18 -30.51 -22.34 -18.22
C ILE A 18 -29.68 -21.31 -17.47
N VAL A 19 -30.04 -20.98 -16.23
CA VAL A 19 -29.30 -20.05 -15.37
C VAL A 19 -27.96 -20.63 -14.96
N GLY A 20 -27.91 -21.90 -14.57
CA GLY A 20 -26.68 -22.61 -14.24
C GLY A 20 -25.79 -22.81 -15.45
N GLY A 21 -26.35 -23.10 -16.63
CA GLY A 21 -25.61 -23.14 -17.89
C GLY A 21 -25.07 -21.77 -18.29
N TYR A 22 -25.82 -20.70 -18.04
CA TYR A 22 -25.36 -19.33 -18.24
C TYR A 22 -24.30 -18.90 -17.22
N LEU A 23 -24.44 -19.29 -15.95
CA LEU A 23 -23.45 -19.05 -14.91
C LEU A 23 -22.18 -19.86 -15.16
N ILE A 24 -22.29 -21.13 -15.58
CA ILE A 24 -21.14 -21.94 -16.01
C ILE A 24 -20.54 -21.36 -17.29
N TYR A 25 -21.33 -20.82 -18.23
CA TYR A 25 -20.80 -20.08 -19.38
C TYR A 25 -20.06 -18.80 -18.95
N ILE A 26 -20.56 -18.06 -17.96
CA ILE A 26 -19.86 -16.89 -17.41
C ILE A 26 -18.60 -17.30 -16.62
N PHE A 27 -18.62 -18.41 -15.88
CA PHE A 27 -17.50 -18.82 -15.01
C PHE A 27 -16.46 -19.71 -15.71
N GLN A 28 -16.83 -20.56 -16.68
CA GLN A 28 -15.90 -21.42 -17.43
C GLN A 28 -15.51 -20.88 -18.82
N ILE A 29 -16.28 -20.00 -19.45
CA ILE A 29 -15.95 -19.44 -20.79
C ILE A 29 -15.42 -17.99 -20.71
N LYS A 30 -15.33 -17.42 -19.49
CA LYS A 30 -14.60 -16.16 -19.22
C LYS A 30 -13.49 -16.27 -18.17
N GLU A 31 -12.90 -17.45 -18.01
CA GLU A 31 -11.43 -17.46 -18.06
C GLU A 31 -11.06 -17.15 -19.52
N TYR A 32 -11.30 -15.91 -19.95
CA TYR A 32 -10.46 -15.37 -21.00
C TYR A 32 -9.05 -15.51 -20.45
N ASP A 33 -8.14 -15.93 -21.30
CA ASP A 33 -6.71 -15.85 -21.09
C ASP A 33 -6.35 -14.35 -20.91
N ILE A 34 -6.74 -13.77 -19.77
CA ILE A 34 -6.60 -12.35 -19.40
C ILE A 34 -5.12 -12.10 -19.08
N ALA A 35 -4.44 -13.15 -18.64
CA ALA A 35 -3.00 -13.25 -18.47
C ALA A 35 -2.32 -13.55 -19.82
N ASP A 36 -2.42 -12.61 -20.76
CA ASP A 36 -1.45 -12.50 -21.84
C ASP A 36 -0.05 -12.60 -21.21
N SER A 37 0.78 -13.55 -21.67
CA SER A 37 2.08 -13.85 -21.09
C SER A 37 2.91 -12.59 -20.88
N GLU A 38 2.80 -11.62 -21.80
CA GLU A 38 3.51 -10.34 -21.71
C GLU A 38 2.99 -9.43 -20.59
N VAL A 39 1.68 -9.41 -20.32
CA VAL A 39 1.12 -8.64 -19.19
C VAL A 39 1.47 -9.29 -17.85
N THR A 40 1.52 -10.62 -17.83
CA THR A 40 1.94 -11.40 -16.66
C THR A 40 3.40 -11.16 -16.33
N GLU A 41 4.27 -11.10 -17.34
CA GLU A 41 5.70 -10.80 -17.17
C GLU A 41 5.92 -9.42 -16.55
N ILE A 42 5.20 -8.39 -17.01
CA ILE A 42 5.28 -7.03 -16.47
C ILE A 42 4.80 -6.96 -15.01
N THR A 43 3.75 -7.72 -14.66
CA THR A 43 3.12 -7.66 -13.33
C THR A 43 3.87 -8.48 -12.28
N LYS A 44 4.45 -9.62 -12.68
CA LYS A 44 5.16 -10.54 -11.77
C LYS A 44 6.64 -10.23 -11.59
N GLU A 45 7.19 -9.26 -12.33
CA GLU A 45 8.59 -8.88 -12.17
C GLU A 45 8.93 -8.58 -10.69
N THR A 46 10.06 -9.11 -10.25
CA THR A 46 10.52 -9.10 -8.86
C THR A 46 10.81 -7.66 -8.43
N TYR A 47 10.27 -7.20 -7.30
CA TYR A 47 10.78 -5.95 -6.70
C TYR A 47 12.05 -6.25 -5.93
N LYS A 48 13.08 -5.44 -6.10
CA LYS A 48 14.27 -5.47 -5.24
C LYS A 48 14.59 -4.07 -4.79
N ILE A 49 14.61 -3.88 -3.48
CA ILE A 49 14.90 -2.60 -2.85
C ILE A 49 15.97 -2.81 -1.79
N ASP A 50 17.13 -2.19 -2.00
CA ASP A 50 18.22 -2.20 -1.05
C ASP A 50 17.95 -1.17 0.05
N LEU A 51 18.05 -1.62 1.29
CA LEU A 51 17.87 -0.81 2.49
C LEU A 51 19.20 -0.21 2.95
N PRO A 52 19.15 0.92 3.68
CA PRO A 52 20.36 1.58 4.15
C PRO A 52 21.18 0.81 5.20
N ASP A 53 20.61 -0.24 5.79
CA ASP A 53 21.28 -1.16 6.71
C ASP A 53 22.01 -2.31 5.97
N GLY A 54 21.95 -2.32 4.64
CA GLY A 54 22.56 -3.33 3.78
C GLY A 54 21.67 -4.53 3.49
N THR A 55 20.52 -4.66 4.17
CA THR A 55 19.52 -5.68 3.83
C THR A 55 18.75 -5.30 2.57
N SER A 56 18.01 -6.23 1.98
CA SER A 56 17.13 -5.93 0.84
C SER A 56 15.72 -6.46 1.09
N ILE A 57 14.72 -5.67 0.71
CA ILE A 57 13.33 -6.13 0.57
C ILE A 57 13.19 -6.64 -0.86
N GLU A 58 13.00 -7.95 -0.99
CA GLU A 58 12.73 -8.58 -2.27
C GLU A 58 11.29 -9.11 -2.27
N LEU A 59 10.57 -8.88 -3.36
CA LEU A 59 9.22 -9.40 -3.56
C LEU A 59 9.21 -10.38 -4.72
N ASP A 60 8.99 -11.66 -4.42
CA ASP A 60 9.00 -12.73 -5.41
C ASP A 60 7.84 -12.63 -6.43
N GLU A 61 7.83 -13.50 -7.43
CA GLU A 61 6.80 -13.54 -8.48
C GLU A 61 5.39 -13.78 -7.91
N ASP A 62 5.30 -14.49 -6.79
CA ASP A 62 4.04 -14.79 -6.09
C ASP A 62 3.60 -13.63 -5.16
N GLY A 63 4.44 -12.62 -5.01
CA GLY A 63 4.17 -11.44 -4.20
C GLY A 63 4.46 -11.63 -2.72
N ASN A 64 5.27 -12.61 -2.35
CA ASN A 64 5.76 -12.77 -0.98
C ASN A 64 7.05 -11.97 -0.77
N ILE A 65 7.23 -11.46 0.44
CA ILE A 65 8.46 -10.80 0.85
C ILE A 65 9.47 -11.90 1.15
N VAL A 66 10.57 -11.91 0.41
CA VAL A 66 11.75 -12.73 0.70
C VAL A 66 12.80 -11.79 1.28
N GLU A 67 13.14 -12.00 2.56
CA GLU A 67 14.17 -11.20 3.23
C GLU A 67 15.55 -11.74 2.84
N SER A 68 16.37 -10.87 2.24
CA SER A 68 17.78 -11.16 2.00
C SER A 68 18.58 -10.69 3.21
N GLU A 69 18.90 -11.62 4.11
CA GLU A 69 19.75 -11.41 5.29
C GLU A 69 21.18 -11.01 4.87
N VAL A 70 21.65 -9.85 5.34
CA VAL A 70 23.10 -9.60 5.44
C VAL A 70 23.58 -10.07 6.81
N ASN A 71 24.37 -11.13 6.78
CA ASN A 71 25.14 -11.63 7.90
C ASN A 71 26.07 -10.52 8.43
N ASN A 72 25.68 -9.81 9.49
CA ASN A 72 26.51 -9.46 10.65
C ASN A 72 25.78 -8.55 11.67
N ASN A 73 25.29 -9.20 12.73
CA ASN A 73 25.19 -8.73 14.12
C ASN A 73 24.37 -7.45 14.44
N ILE A 74 23.04 -7.60 14.49
CA ILE A 74 22.15 -6.81 15.37
C ILE A 74 21.34 -7.84 16.20
N PRO A 75 21.24 -7.71 17.53
CA PRO A 75 20.64 -8.74 18.36
C PRO A 75 19.12 -8.81 18.12
N VAL A 76 18.69 -9.94 17.57
CA VAL A 76 17.29 -10.37 17.51
C VAL A 76 16.75 -10.46 18.93
N VAL A 77 15.87 -9.54 19.31
CA VAL A 77 14.94 -9.76 20.42
C VAL A 77 13.65 -10.28 19.83
N SER A 78 13.39 -11.56 20.07
CA SER A 78 12.16 -12.26 19.75
C SER A 78 10.94 -11.55 20.33
N THR A 79 9.98 -11.25 19.47
CA THR A 79 8.63 -10.84 19.88
C THR A 79 7.88 -12.06 20.39
N ASP A 80 7.72 -12.17 21.70
CA ASP A 80 6.72 -13.05 22.31
C ASP A 80 5.37 -12.32 22.31
N ASN A 81 4.33 -13.04 21.88
CA ASN A 81 2.99 -12.53 21.65
C ASN A 81 2.09 -13.05 22.77
N GLY A 82 1.76 -12.20 23.74
CA GLY A 82 0.96 -12.53 24.92
C GLY A 82 -0.19 -11.55 25.13
N SER A 83 -1.40 -12.05 24.90
CA SER A 83 -2.70 -11.36 24.95
C SER A 83 -3.20 -11.03 26.37
N SER A 84 -4.03 -9.97 26.42
CA SER A 84 -5.14 -9.68 27.37
C SER A 84 -4.83 -9.21 28.80
N GLY A 85 -5.53 -8.13 29.20
CA GLY A 85 -5.70 -7.80 30.62
C GLY A 85 -6.09 -6.35 30.92
N THR A 86 -7.38 -6.04 30.79
CA THR A 86 -8.07 -4.87 31.36
C THR A 86 -7.76 -4.66 32.84
N ASN A 87 -7.40 -3.45 33.28
CA ASN A 87 -8.04 -2.87 34.47
C ASN A 87 -7.93 -1.34 34.56
N SER A 88 -9.04 -0.76 35.01
CA SER A 88 -9.24 0.64 35.31
C SER A 88 -9.00 0.90 36.81
N SER A 89 -8.91 2.19 37.15
CA SER A 89 -9.27 2.80 38.44
C SER A 89 -8.19 2.99 39.53
N ASN A 90 -7.79 4.27 39.63
CA ASN A 90 -8.05 5.17 40.76
C ASN A 90 -7.03 5.30 41.93
N GLY A 91 -6.74 6.57 42.26
CA GLY A 91 -6.00 7.06 43.44
C GLY A 91 -5.56 8.53 43.18
N THR A 92 -6.42 9.55 43.37
CA THR A 92 -6.56 10.41 44.59
C THR A 92 -5.19 10.83 45.17
N THR A 93 -4.78 12.08 45.40
CA THR A 93 -5.35 13.34 45.95
C THR A 93 -4.28 14.44 45.69
N ASN A 94 -4.54 15.72 45.47
CA ASN A 94 -4.85 16.72 46.50
C ASN A 94 -5.19 18.06 45.84
N ASP A 95 -6.23 18.67 46.42
CA ASP A 95 -6.71 20.03 46.27
C ASP A 95 -5.86 20.95 47.18
N ASP A 96 -5.42 22.10 46.68
CA ASP A 96 -5.22 23.28 47.52
C ASP A 96 -5.46 24.56 46.73
N SER A 97 -6.23 25.44 47.34
CA SER A 97 -6.80 26.65 46.80
C SER A 97 -6.06 27.84 47.39
N SER A 98 -5.73 28.86 46.59
CA SER A 98 -5.95 30.24 47.06
C SER A 98 -6.04 31.24 45.92
N THR A 99 -6.93 32.19 46.15
CA THR A 99 -7.33 33.32 45.32
C THR A 99 -6.56 34.58 45.74
N GLY A 100 -6.30 35.49 44.79
CA GLY A 100 -6.35 36.94 45.07
C GLY A 100 -5.13 37.83 44.76
N THR A 101 -5.24 38.54 43.62
CA THR A 101 -5.10 40.02 43.48
C THR A 101 -3.72 40.70 43.28
N LYS A 102 -3.54 41.22 42.04
CA LYS A 102 -2.88 42.47 41.53
C LYS A 102 -1.73 43.12 42.33
N THR A 103 -0.63 43.44 41.62
CA THR A 103 -0.18 44.81 41.26
C THR A 103 1.08 44.79 40.37
N SER A 104 1.14 45.72 39.43
CA SER A 104 2.16 46.03 38.41
C SER A 104 3.48 46.62 38.95
N THR A 105 4.63 46.35 38.28
CA THR A 105 5.58 47.33 37.69
C THR A 105 6.87 46.65 37.17
N THR A 106 7.19 46.93 35.90
CA THR A 106 8.47 47.00 35.17
C THR A 106 9.74 46.30 35.69
N GLY A 107 10.34 45.45 34.83
CA GLY A 107 11.73 45.00 34.96
C GLY A 107 12.13 43.90 33.98
N ASN A 108 12.97 44.25 33.00
CA ASN A 108 13.53 43.43 31.93
C ASN A 108 14.34 42.21 32.42
N SER A 109 14.02 40.99 31.97
CA SER A 109 15.03 39.94 31.69
C SER A 109 14.44 38.71 30.98
N SER A 110 15.07 38.37 29.87
CA SER A 110 15.16 37.06 29.23
C SER A 110 14.82 35.83 30.09
N ASN A 111 13.88 35.00 29.65
CA ASN A 111 14.13 33.56 29.48
C ASN A 111 13.06 32.90 28.61
N GLY A 112 13.48 32.30 27.50
CA GLY A 112 12.64 31.45 26.66
C GLY A 112 12.41 30.12 27.37
N GLY A 113 11.20 29.91 27.88
CA GLY A 113 10.72 28.60 28.31
C GLY A 113 10.25 27.81 27.12
N SER A 114 11.18 27.30 26.31
CA SER A 114 10.87 26.23 25.37
C SER A 114 10.66 24.96 26.17
N SER A 115 9.44 24.45 26.10
CA SER A 115 9.04 23.10 26.49
C SER A 115 10.16 22.10 26.22
N THR A 116 10.74 21.57 27.30
CA THR A 116 11.66 20.44 27.32
C THR A 116 10.92 19.21 26.79
N GLY A 117 10.89 19.07 25.47
CA GLY A 117 10.73 17.77 24.82
C GLY A 117 12.06 17.04 24.99
N ASN A 118 12.01 15.82 25.51
CA ASN A 118 13.14 14.90 25.55
C ASN A 118 13.75 14.79 24.15
N THR A 119 14.85 15.50 23.89
CA THR A 119 15.70 15.22 22.74
C THR A 119 16.48 13.95 23.09
N PRO A 120 16.38 12.87 22.29
CA PRO A 120 17.22 11.70 22.46
C PRO A 120 18.68 12.10 22.19
N ASP A 121 19.56 11.73 23.12
CA ASP A 121 21.00 12.04 23.18
C ASP A 121 21.84 11.33 22.09
N SER A 122 21.22 10.89 20.98
CA SER A 122 21.87 10.07 19.95
C SER A 122 22.39 10.86 18.73
N GLY A 123 22.19 12.18 18.66
CA GLY A 123 22.62 13.02 17.53
C GLY A 123 21.91 12.73 16.19
N VAL A 124 21.22 11.59 16.09
CA VAL A 124 20.38 11.19 14.97
C VAL A 124 19.03 11.88 15.10
N THR A 125 18.67 12.66 14.08
CA THR A 125 17.40 13.39 14.00
C THR A 125 16.36 12.64 13.19
N VAL A 126 15.08 12.95 13.37
CA VAL A 126 14.00 12.45 12.48
C VAL A 126 14.31 12.76 11.02
N ALA A 127 14.82 13.96 10.72
CA ALA A 127 15.14 14.39 9.37
C ALA A 127 16.27 13.53 8.77
N SER A 128 17.33 13.27 9.52
CA SER A 128 18.43 12.40 9.05
C SER A 128 17.99 10.95 8.85
N ILE A 129 17.07 10.44 9.69
CA ILE A 129 16.48 9.11 9.49
C ILE A 129 15.70 9.10 8.18
N LYS A 130 14.78 10.04 7.94
CA LYS A 130 14.02 10.10 6.68
C LYS A 130 14.92 10.22 5.46
N GLN A 131 15.89 11.14 5.50
CA GLN A 131 16.83 11.38 4.41
C GLN A 131 17.62 10.12 4.02
N LYS A 132 17.94 9.26 4.99
CA LYS A 132 18.61 7.98 4.77
C LYS A 132 17.80 7.04 3.86
N TYR A 133 16.47 7.12 3.89
CA TYR A 133 15.58 6.27 3.09
C TYR A 133 15.04 6.95 1.82
N GLU A 134 15.36 8.21 1.55
CA GLU A 134 14.98 8.87 0.27
C GLU A 134 15.41 8.07 -0.98
N PRO A 135 16.64 7.49 -1.06
CA PRO A 135 17.02 6.66 -2.20
C PRO A 135 16.16 5.41 -2.35
N VAL A 136 15.69 4.84 -1.24
CA VAL A 136 14.81 3.67 -1.20
C VAL A 136 13.47 4.01 -1.84
N MET A 137 12.88 5.13 -1.43
CA MET A 137 11.60 5.62 -1.96
C MET A 137 11.71 5.98 -3.44
N SER A 138 12.78 6.68 -3.82
CA SER A 138 13.04 7.03 -5.23
C SER A 138 13.20 5.81 -6.12
N SER A 139 13.94 4.79 -5.65
CA SER A 139 14.11 3.53 -6.38
C SER A 139 12.77 2.81 -6.58
N LEU A 140 11.97 2.70 -5.52
CA LEU A 140 10.64 2.07 -5.59
C LEU A 140 9.71 2.82 -6.55
N GLN A 141 9.69 4.15 -6.48
CA GLN A 141 8.89 4.98 -7.37
C GLN A 141 9.32 4.80 -8.84
N SER A 142 10.62 4.74 -9.11
CA SER A 142 11.16 4.49 -10.45
C SER A 142 10.73 3.12 -11.00
N GLN A 143 10.87 2.06 -10.20
CA GLN A 143 10.43 0.71 -10.58
C GLN A 143 8.91 0.66 -10.87
N ALA A 144 8.11 1.27 -9.99
CA ALA A 144 6.66 1.33 -10.17
C ALA A 144 6.28 2.10 -11.45
N ASN A 145 6.88 3.27 -11.69
CA ASN A 145 6.63 4.08 -12.89
C ASN A 145 7.01 3.31 -14.16
N SER A 146 8.18 2.67 -14.18
CA SER A 146 8.65 1.92 -15.35
C SER A 146 7.69 0.78 -15.72
N ARG A 147 7.20 0.02 -14.74
CA ARG A 147 6.26 -1.08 -14.97
C ARG A 147 4.88 -0.61 -15.39
N ILE A 148 4.41 0.50 -14.82
CA ILE A 148 3.16 1.14 -15.24
C ILE A 148 3.28 1.61 -16.70
N ASP A 149 4.40 2.26 -17.07
CA ASP A 149 4.63 2.72 -18.43
C ASP A 149 4.73 1.55 -19.42
N ALA A 150 5.36 0.44 -19.03
CA ALA A 150 5.38 -0.79 -19.81
C ALA A 150 3.98 -1.36 -20.03
N LEU A 151 3.16 -1.42 -18.98
CA LEU A 151 1.78 -1.90 -19.04
C LEU A 151 0.92 -1.04 -19.98
N VAL A 152 1.06 0.29 -19.89
CA VAL A 152 0.39 1.25 -20.80
C VAL A 152 0.88 1.09 -22.23
N GLY A 153 2.19 0.91 -22.43
CA GLY A 153 2.79 0.66 -23.74
C GLY A 153 2.24 -0.61 -24.39
N ARG A 154 2.09 -1.69 -23.63
CA ARG A 154 1.47 -2.94 -24.07
C ARG A 154 0.01 -2.73 -24.45
N ALA A 155 -0.77 -2.05 -23.61
CA ALA A 155 -2.17 -1.71 -23.90
C ALA A 155 -2.33 -0.92 -25.20
N TYR A 156 -1.50 0.10 -25.40
CA TYR A 156 -1.50 0.90 -26.61
C TYR A 156 -1.14 0.07 -27.85
N SER A 157 -0.12 -0.78 -27.74
CA SER A 157 0.33 -1.63 -28.85
C SER A 157 -0.73 -2.65 -29.27
N GLU A 158 -1.38 -3.30 -28.29
CA GLU A 158 -2.50 -4.22 -28.56
C GLU A 158 -3.68 -3.50 -29.24
N TYR A 159 -4.04 -2.31 -28.76
CA TYR A 159 -5.10 -1.51 -29.37
C TYR A 159 -4.78 -1.13 -30.83
N GLN A 160 -3.57 -0.64 -31.08
CA GLN A 160 -3.14 -0.24 -32.42
C GLN A 160 -3.06 -1.42 -33.37
N GLY A 161 -2.56 -2.58 -32.91
CA GLY A 161 -2.53 -3.81 -33.69
C GLY A 161 -3.92 -4.26 -34.13
N LYS A 162 -4.87 -4.34 -33.18
CA LYS A 162 -6.27 -4.69 -33.48
C LYS A 162 -6.90 -3.72 -34.47
N LYS A 163 -6.67 -2.42 -34.29
CA LYS A 163 -7.17 -1.38 -35.21
C LYS A 163 -6.60 -1.53 -36.62
N ALA A 164 -5.30 -1.80 -36.75
CA ALA A 164 -4.64 -2.00 -38.04
C ALA A 164 -5.16 -3.25 -38.78
N ASN A 165 -5.50 -4.31 -38.04
CA ASN A 165 -6.05 -5.55 -38.58
C ASN A 165 -7.56 -5.49 -38.87
N GLY A 166 -8.23 -4.36 -38.59
CA GLY A 166 -9.67 -4.22 -38.76
C GLY A 166 -10.51 -5.03 -37.75
N GLU A 167 -9.91 -5.43 -36.62
CA GLU A 167 -10.61 -6.12 -35.55
C GLU A 167 -11.53 -5.15 -34.79
N SER A 168 -12.68 -5.65 -34.31
CA SER A 168 -13.54 -4.88 -33.42
C SER A 168 -12.86 -4.65 -32.06
N ILE A 169 -12.75 -3.40 -31.63
CA ILE A 169 -12.19 -3.04 -30.33
C ILE A 169 -13.24 -3.27 -29.23
N ASN A 170 -12.92 -4.15 -28.28
CA ASN A 170 -13.72 -4.36 -27.07
C ASN A 170 -13.11 -3.56 -25.91
N TYR A 171 -13.60 -2.35 -25.68
CA TYR A 171 -13.11 -1.47 -24.61
C TYR A 171 -13.28 -2.06 -23.21
N ALA A 172 -14.35 -2.83 -22.96
CA ALA A 172 -14.55 -3.47 -21.66
C ALA A 172 -13.50 -4.55 -21.38
N TYR A 173 -13.05 -5.26 -22.40
CA TYR A 173 -11.95 -6.22 -22.28
C TYR A 173 -10.62 -5.51 -21.96
N PHE A 174 -10.28 -4.43 -22.69
CA PHE A 174 -9.07 -3.64 -22.40
C PHE A 174 -9.09 -3.07 -20.99
N TYR A 175 -10.23 -2.49 -20.58
CA TYR A 175 -10.40 -1.98 -19.23
C TYR A 175 -10.11 -3.07 -18.21
N ASN A 176 -10.86 -4.18 -18.24
CA ASN A 176 -10.70 -5.25 -17.25
C ASN A 176 -9.28 -5.84 -17.22
N LYS A 177 -8.67 -6.08 -18.39
CA LYS A 177 -7.31 -6.66 -18.49
C LYS A 177 -6.27 -5.74 -17.87
N TYR A 178 -6.22 -4.48 -18.31
CA TYR A 178 -5.16 -3.56 -17.91
C TYR A 178 -5.40 -2.92 -16.54
N THR A 179 -6.65 -2.75 -16.08
CA THR A 179 -6.91 -2.28 -14.72
C THR A 179 -6.61 -3.34 -13.68
N SER A 180 -6.87 -4.62 -13.98
CA SER A 180 -6.53 -5.73 -13.07
C SER A 180 -5.02 -5.85 -12.93
N ALA A 181 -4.29 -5.83 -14.05
CA ALA A 181 -2.83 -5.84 -14.05
C ALA A 181 -2.22 -4.62 -13.32
N ALA A 182 -2.78 -3.42 -13.53
CA ALA A 182 -2.33 -2.23 -12.81
C ALA A 182 -2.59 -2.34 -11.30
N SER A 183 -3.73 -2.91 -10.90
CA SER A 183 -4.07 -3.12 -9.49
C SER A 183 -3.13 -4.12 -8.81
N GLU A 184 -2.73 -5.18 -9.52
CA GLU A 184 -1.74 -6.14 -9.04
C GLU A 184 -0.36 -5.49 -8.85
N LEU A 185 0.10 -4.73 -9.85
CA LEU A 185 1.35 -4.00 -9.79
C LEU A 185 1.38 -2.99 -8.64
N GLU A 186 0.27 -2.28 -8.43
CA GLU A 186 0.11 -1.36 -7.32
C GLU A 186 0.14 -2.09 -5.97
N GLY A 187 -0.58 -3.20 -5.82
CA GLY A 187 -0.57 -3.99 -4.59
C GLY A 187 0.82 -4.53 -4.24
N ARG A 188 1.62 -4.91 -5.25
CA ARG A 188 3.02 -5.31 -5.07
C ARG A 188 3.89 -4.11 -4.64
N THR A 189 3.70 -2.95 -5.26
CA THR A 189 4.40 -1.71 -4.87
C THR A 189 4.06 -1.29 -3.44
N ASP A 190 2.77 -1.29 -3.09
CA ASP A 190 2.26 -0.97 -1.75
C ASP A 190 2.92 -1.89 -0.72
N LYS A 191 2.99 -3.19 -0.99
CA LYS A 191 3.60 -4.16 -0.07
C LYS A 191 5.07 -3.83 0.23
N VAL A 192 5.85 -3.49 -0.80
CA VAL A 192 7.27 -3.11 -0.62
C VAL A 192 7.39 -1.77 0.10
N PHE A 193 6.56 -0.79 -0.26
CA PHE A 193 6.52 0.52 0.39
C PHE A 193 6.25 0.40 1.89
N TYR A 194 5.17 -0.28 2.28
CA TYR A 194 4.79 -0.44 3.68
C TYR A 194 5.79 -1.28 4.47
N SER A 195 6.51 -2.19 3.81
CA SER A 195 7.64 -2.90 4.40
C SER A 195 8.80 -1.96 4.71
N ALA A 196 9.16 -1.06 3.79
CA ALA A 196 10.18 -0.04 4.03
C ALA A 196 9.76 0.95 5.13
N ILE A 197 8.50 1.38 5.17
CA ILE A 197 7.93 2.19 6.26
C ILE A 197 8.08 1.48 7.61
N SER A 198 7.85 0.17 7.67
CA SER A 198 8.01 -0.60 8.90
C SER A 198 9.46 -0.59 9.41
N VAL A 199 10.45 -0.57 8.51
CA VAL A 199 11.88 -0.43 8.89
C VAL A 199 12.16 0.99 9.41
N ILE A 200 11.64 2.02 8.73
CA ILE A 200 11.78 3.42 9.18
C ILE A 200 11.15 3.62 10.56
N GLU A 201 9.97 3.07 10.81
CA GLU A 201 9.31 3.11 12.11
C GLU A 201 10.15 2.45 13.21
N LYS A 202 10.77 1.30 12.92
CA LYS A 202 11.69 0.64 13.86
C LYS A 202 12.90 1.53 14.18
N GLU A 203 13.52 2.14 13.17
CA GLU A 203 14.67 3.04 13.37
C GLU A 203 14.29 4.32 14.12
N LEU A 204 13.11 4.90 13.86
CA LEU A 204 12.58 6.02 14.63
C LEU A 204 12.42 5.68 16.11
N VAL A 205 11.78 4.54 16.42
CA VAL A 205 11.57 4.09 17.81
C VAL A 205 12.90 3.79 18.50
N ALA A 206 13.84 3.14 17.82
CA ALA A 206 15.18 2.86 18.34
C ALA A 206 15.95 4.14 18.72
N ASN A 207 15.63 5.26 18.06
CA ASN A 207 16.21 6.57 18.34
C ASN A 207 15.32 7.45 19.24
N GLY A 208 14.30 6.90 19.90
CA GLY A 208 13.46 7.64 20.84
C GLY A 208 12.37 8.51 20.22
N TYR A 209 12.09 8.36 18.91
CA TYR A 209 11.04 9.07 18.20
C TYR A 209 9.76 8.25 18.07
N GLY A 210 8.62 8.92 17.92
CA GLY A 210 7.34 8.27 17.64
C GLY A 210 7.21 7.80 16.19
N LYS A 211 6.52 6.69 15.97
CA LYS A 211 6.20 6.16 14.62
C LYS A 211 5.46 7.15 13.73
N SER A 212 4.65 8.04 14.33
CA SER A 212 3.91 9.09 13.63
C SER A 212 4.79 10.03 12.81
N HIS A 213 6.10 10.09 13.08
CA HIS A 213 7.02 10.83 12.23
C HIS A 213 7.12 10.26 10.81
N ALA A 214 6.84 8.98 10.58
CA ALA A 214 6.80 8.39 9.24
C ALA A 214 5.52 8.75 8.44
N GLN A 215 4.49 9.30 9.09
CA GLN A 215 3.19 9.53 8.46
C GLN A 215 3.25 10.43 7.23
N SER A 216 4.15 11.41 7.20
CA SER A 216 4.30 12.27 6.03
C SER A 216 4.69 11.46 4.78
N LEU A 217 5.58 10.47 4.92
CA LEU A 217 6.01 9.62 3.81
C LEU A 217 4.85 8.79 3.26
N ILE A 218 4.00 8.27 4.15
CA ILE A 218 2.80 7.52 3.77
C ILE A 218 1.84 8.44 3.00
N ASN A 219 1.60 9.65 3.52
CA ASN A 219 0.70 10.60 2.87
C ASN A 219 1.19 11.01 1.48
N ASP A 220 2.50 11.29 1.36
CA ASP A 220 3.12 11.67 0.09
C ASP A 220 3.00 10.52 -0.93
N TYR A 221 3.26 9.28 -0.50
CA TYR A 221 3.10 8.09 -1.32
C TYR A 221 1.66 7.89 -1.85
N GLU A 222 0.68 7.95 -0.96
CA GLU A 222 -0.73 7.78 -1.34
C GLU A 222 -1.20 8.92 -2.26
N ALA A 223 -0.73 10.16 -2.02
CA ALA A 223 -1.01 11.29 -2.90
C ALA A 223 -0.41 11.12 -4.30
N GLU A 224 0.84 10.65 -4.40
CA GLU A 224 1.49 10.36 -5.68
C GLU A 224 0.81 9.21 -6.43
N LYS A 225 0.35 8.19 -5.71
CA LYS A 225 -0.40 7.06 -6.27
C LYS A 225 -1.68 7.52 -6.96
N GLU A 226 -2.47 8.35 -6.27
CA GLU A 226 -3.71 8.92 -6.82
C GLU A 226 -3.44 9.91 -7.97
N ALA A 227 -2.39 10.73 -7.86
CA ALA A 227 -1.99 11.63 -8.93
C ALA A 227 -1.61 10.86 -10.21
N ARG A 228 -0.88 9.75 -10.06
CA ARG A 228 -0.49 8.88 -11.17
C ARG A 228 -1.69 8.23 -11.83
N ARG A 229 -2.62 7.66 -11.04
CA ARG A 229 -3.88 7.10 -11.55
C ARG A 229 -4.65 8.12 -12.38
N SER A 230 -4.81 9.32 -11.85
CA SER A 230 -5.50 10.43 -12.52
C SER A 230 -4.82 10.80 -13.84
N ALA A 231 -3.49 10.98 -13.83
CA ALA A 231 -2.72 11.33 -15.01
C ALA A 231 -2.81 10.26 -16.12
N LEU A 232 -2.84 8.98 -15.76
CA LEU A 232 -3.02 7.88 -16.72
C LEU A 232 -4.42 7.87 -17.33
N LEU A 233 -5.44 8.11 -16.51
CA LEU A 233 -6.84 8.18 -16.95
C LEU A 233 -7.06 9.35 -17.92
N ASP A 234 -6.51 10.52 -17.58
CA ASP A 234 -6.55 11.70 -18.46
C ASP A 234 -5.82 11.45 -19.78
N LYS A 235 -4.65 10.80 -19.74
CA LYS A 235 -3.90 10.42 -20.93
C LYS A 235 -4.66 9.42 -21.80
N ALA A 236 -5.49 8.56 -21.21
CA ALA A 236 -6.31 7.60 -21.93
C ALA A 236 -7.57 8.24 -22.54
N MET A 237 -8.18 9.23 -21.88
CA MET A 237 -9.40 9.90 -22.36
C MET A 237 -9.12 10.98 -23.42
N ASN A 238 -7.96 11.63 -23.38
CA ASN A 238 -7.62 12.73 -24.29
C ASN A 238 -6.88 12.28 -25.57
N ARG A 239 -6.93 11.00 -25.93
CA ARG A 239 -6.21 10.42 -27.09
C ARG A 239 -7.11 9.89 -28.19
#